data_AF-A0A0B3ATV9-F1
#
_entry.id   AF-A0A0B3ATV9-F1
#
_cell.length_a   1.000
_cell.length_b   1.000
_cell.length_c   1.000
_cell.angle_alpha   90.00
_cell.angle_beta   90.00
_cell.angle_gamma   90.00
#
_symmetry.space_group_name_H-M   'P 1'
#
loop_
_entity.id
_entity.type
_entity.pdbx_description
1 polymer ?
#
loop_
_entity_poly.entity_id
_entity_poly.type
_entity_poly.pdbx_seq_one_letter_code
_entity_poly.pdbx_strand_id
1 'polypeptide(L)'
;MMEIAKVRKTRHATYNINYHLIWIPKTRMKVLTKPFDGVVKDTIRRICAWHGWTPMALQVMPDHMHFFVSAPPKWAPSQVVHGTELHWKDPVRYTFAYGGKDGIPYAARAGSGCHPTGTSG
;
A
#
# COMPACT_ATOMS: atom_id res chain seq x y z
N MET A 1 9.73 -19.26 10.51
CA MET A 1 10.84 -18.85 9.63
C MET A 1 10.22 -18.34 8.33
N MET A 2 10.33 -17.05 8.01
CA MET A 2 9.84 -16.52 6.73
C MET A 2 10.86 -16.84 5.64
N GLU A 3 10.40 -17.40 4.53
CA GLU A 3 11.26 -17.76 3.39
C GLU A 3 11.60 -16.49 2.61
N ILE A 4 12.78 -15.91 2.86
CA ILE A 4 13.23 -14.63 2.29
C ILE A 4 13.66 -14.78 0.83
N ALA A 5 14.20 -15.93 0.45
CA ALA A 5 14.80 -16.18 -0.86
C ALA A 5 13.91 -17.03 -1.78
N LYS A 6 12.65 -16.62 -1.97
CA LYS A 6 11.72 -17.34 -2.84
C LYS A 6 11.72 -16.76 -4.26
N VAL A 7 12.25 -17.51 -5.21
CA VAL A 7 12.18 -17.17 -6.63
C VAL A 7 10.75 -17.36 -7.16
N ARG A 8 10.22 -16.32 -7.81
CA ARG A 8 8.86 -16.23 -8.35
C ARG A 8 8.91 -16.05 -9.87
N LYS A 9 7.79 -16.36 -10.54
CA LYS A 9 7.68 -16.26 -12.00
C LYS A 9 6.45 -15.46 -12.40
N THR A 10 6.61 -14.69 -13.47
CA THR A 10 5.54 -14.10 -14.27
C THR A 10 5.63 -14.68 -15.69
N ARG A 11 4.71 -14.29 -16.58
CA ARG A 11 4.77 -14.65 -18.01
C ARG A 11 6.13 -14.37 -18.67
N HIS A 12 6.80 -13.29 -18.26
CA HIS A 12 7.97 -12.75 -18.98
C HIS A 12 9.23 -12.61 -18.12
N ALA A 13 9.16 -12.97 -16.83
CA ALA A 13 10.26 -12.73 -15.91
C ALA A 13 10.27 -13.74 -14.76
N THR A 14 11.47 -14.19 -14.39
CA THR A 14 11.76 -14.87 -13.13
C THR A 14 12.42 -13.87 -12.18
N TYR A 15 11.96 -13.76 -10.94
CA TYR A 15 12.38 -12.68 -10.05
C TYR A 15 12.41 -13.12 -8.58
N ASN A 16 13.33 -12.53 -7.81
CA ASN A 16 13.35 -12.57 -6.35
C ASN A 16 13.56 -11.13 -5.85
N ILE A 17 12.50 -10.32 -5.97
CA ILE A 17 12.51 -8.91 -5.60
C ILE A 17 11.69 -8.75 -4.33
N ASN A 18 12.32 -8.25 -3.28
CA ASN A 18 11.72 -8.01 -1.98
C ASN A 18 12.13 -6.63 -1.48
N TYR A 19 11.17 -5.88 -0.95
CA TYR A 19 11.36 -4.55 -0.39
C TYR A 19 11.11 -4.58 1.11
N HIS A 20 12.03 -4.01 1.88
CA HIS A 20 11.83 -3.70 3.29
C HIS A 20 11.53 -2.21 3.41
N LEU A 21 10.24 -1.91 3.58
CA LEU A 21 9.73 -0.55 3.70
C LEU A 21 9.53 -0.22 5.17
N ILE A 22 9.94 0.97 5.57
CA ILE A 22 9.69 1.54 6.88
C ILE A 22 8.90 2.82 6.68
N TRP A 23 7.76 2.93 7.36
CA TRP A 23 6.96 4.15 7.38
C TRP A 23 6.86 4.70 8.80
N ILE A 24 7.06 6.01 8.93
CA ILE A 24 7.05 6.73 10.21
C ILE A 24 6.04 7.88 10.07
N PRO A 25 5.10 8.07 11.02
CA PRO A 25 4.24 9.24 11.06
C PRO A 25 5.06 10.53 11.09
N LYS A 26 4.55 11.60 10.47
CA LYS A 26 5.27 12.88 10.28
C LYS A 26 5.91 13.46 11.55
N THR A 27 5.30 13.27 12.71
CA THR A 27 5.78 13.75 14.02
C THR A 27 6.20 12.63 14.96
N ARG A 28 6.29 11.38 14.45
CA ARG A 28 6.58 10.16 15.22
C ARG A 28 5.67 9.98 16.43
N MET A 29 4.47 10.54 16.39
CA MET A 29 3.45 10.34 17.42
C MET A 29 3.03 8.88 17.46
N LYS A 30 2.69 8.39 18.66
CA LYS A 30 2.29 7.00 18.92
C LYS A 30 0.85 6.71 18.46
N VAL A 31 0.53 7.03 17.20
CA VAL A 31 -0.83 6.97 16.62
C VAL A 31 -1.21 5.57 16.12
N LEU A 32 -0.24 4.70 15.88
CA LEU A 32 -0.44 3.35 15.35
C LEU A 32 -0.71 2.33 16.48
N THR A 33 -1.61 2.69 17.39
CA THR A 33 -2.07 1.84 18.49
C THR A 33 -3.46 1.29 18.20
N LYS A 34 -3.98 0.38 19.04
CA LYS A 34 -5.34 -0.14 18.86
C LYS A 34 -6.36 1.01 18.93
N PRO A 35 -7.37 1.05 18.03
CA PRO A 35 -7.72 0.05 17.01
C PRO A 35 -7.06 0.24 15.64
N PHE A 36 -6.27 1.30 15.45
CA PHE A 36 -5.70 1.68 14.15
C PHE A 36 -4.71 0.64 13.61
N ASP A 37 -4.00 -0.08 14.48
CA ASP A 37 -3.05 -1.12 14.06
C ASP A 37 -3.71 -2.23 13.22
N GLY A 38 -4.92 -2.65 13.59
CA GLY A 38 -5.71 -3.64 12.86
C GLY A 38 -6.13 -3.11 11.49
N VAL A 39 -6.68 -1.90 11.47
CA VAL A 39 -7.13 -1.24 10.23
C VAL A 39 -5.97 -1.09 9.23
N VAL A 40 -4.80 -0.65 9.71
CA VAL A 40 -3.60 -0.52 8.87
C VAL A 40 -3.18 -1.87 8.30
N LYS A 41 -3.13 -2.92 9.13
CA LYS A 41 -2.75 -4.26 8.67
C LYS A 41 -3.70 -4.81 7.61
N ASP A 42 -5.01 -4.64 7.81
CA ASP A 42 -6.02 -5.14 6.88
C ASP A 42 -6.04 -4.35 5.57
N THR A 43 -5.83 -3.04 5.65
CA THR A 43 -5.70 -2.17 4.47
C THR A 43 -4.50 -2.59 3.61
N ILE A 44 -3.33 -2.80 4.21
CA ILE A 44 -2.12 -3.23 3.50
C ILE A 44 -2.33 -4.60 2.85
N ARG A 45 -2.97 -5.54 3.55
CA ARG A 45 -3.28 -6.88 2.99
C ARG A 45 -4.19 -6.78 1.78
N ARG A 46 -5.22 -5.94 1.83
CA ARG A 46 -6.14 -5.70 0.70
C ARG A 46 -5.42 -5.10 -0.51
N ILE A 47 -4.55 -4.12 -0.29
CA ILE A 47 -3.72 -3.52 -1.36
C ILE A 47 -2.81 -4.58 -1.98
N CYS A 48 -2.15 -5.40 -1.16
CA CYS A 48 -1.31 -6.46 -1.68
C CYS A 48 -2.10 -7.45 -2.55
N ALA A 49 -3.27 -7.88 -2.06
CA ALA A 49 -4.14 -8.79 -2.81
C ALA A 49 -4.57 -8.20 -4.14
N TRP A 50 -4.92 -6.91 -4.16
CA TRP A 50 -5.33 -6.20 -5.36
C TRP A 50 -4.23 -6.12 -6.43
N HIS A 51 -3.00 -5.77 -6.03
CA HIS A 51 -1.89 -5.63 -6.96
C HIS A 51 -1.16 -6.94 -7.28
N GLY A 52 -1.54 -8.04 -6.64
CA GLY A 52 -0.83 -9.32 -6.71
C GLY A 52 0.55 -9.27 -6.06
N TRP A 53 0.73 -8.42 -5.05
CA TRP A 53 1.94 -8.40 -4.22
C TRP A 53 1.84 -9.47 -3.13
N THR A 54 2.97 -9.89 -2.60
CA THR A 54 2.98 -10.83 -1.49
C THR A 54 3.55 -10.19 -0.23
N PRO A 55 2.71 -9.96 0.79
CA PRO A 55 3.17 -9.48 2.08
C PRO A 55 3.93 -10.63 2.75
N MET A 56 5.22 -10.41 2.99
CA MET A 56 6.06 -11.39 3.66
C MET A 56 6.02 -11.16 5.17
N ALA A 57 6.20 -9.93 5.60
CA ALA A 57 6.07 -9.53 7.00
C ALA A 57 5.40 -8.16 7.11
N LEU A 58 4.58 -7.98 8.14
CA LEU A 58 4.01 -6.68 8.49
C LEU A 58 3.96 -6.51 10.00
N GLN A 59 4.77 -5.60 10.50
CA GLN A 59 4.81 -5.23 11.92
C GLN A 59 4.44 -3.76 12.07
N VAL A 60 3.52 -3.48 12.98
CA VAL A 60 3.06 -2.12 13.29
C VAL A 60 3.45 -1.85 14.74
N MET A 61 4.31 -0.85 14.93
CA MET A 61 4.72 -0.30 16.21
C MET A 61 3.98 1.03 16.42
N PRO A 62 3.80 1.52 17.66
CA PRO A 62 3.03 2.73 17.91
C PRO A 62 3.48 3.96 17.10
N ASP A 63 4.78 4.10 16.85
CA ASP A 63 5.41 5.25 16.21
C ASP A 63 6.00 4.96 14.81
N HIS A 64 5.93 3.73 14.30
CA HIS A 64 6.42 3.35 12.97
C HIS A 64 5.89 1.98 12.53
N MET A 65 6.00 1.63 11.26
CA MET A 65 5.69 0.28 10.77
C MET A 65 6.78 -0.26 9.86
N HIS A 66 7.00 -1.57 9.93
CA HIS A 66 7.88 -2.34 9.06
C HIS A 66 7.02 -3.20 8.14
N PHE A 67 7.22 -3.03 6.84
CA PHE A 67 6.51 -3.77 5.82
C PHE A 67 7.49 -4.43 4.86
N PHE A 68 7.51 -5.76 4.87
CA PHE A 68 8.34 -6.56 4.00
C PHE A 68 7.46 -7.20 2.93
N VAL A 69 7.70 -6.86 1.66
CA VAL A 69 6.82 -7.22 0.55
C VAL A 69 7.60 -7.65 -0.68
N SER A 70 7.11 -8.68 -1.37
CA SER A 70 7.58 -9.06 -2.70
C SER A 70 6.61 -8.56 -3.75
N ALA A 71 7.12 -7.80 -4.73
CA ALA A 71 6.33 -7.26 -5.83
C ALA A 71 6.92 -7.72 -7.19
N PRO A 72 6.07 -8.03 -8.19
CA PRO A 72 6.54 -8.32 -9.54
C PRO A 72 7.37 -7.17 -10.17
N PRO A 73 8.34 -7.46 -11.07
CA PRO A 73 9.23 -6.45 -11.65
C PRO A 73 8.55 -5.31 -12.41
N LYS A 74 7.27 -5.47 -12.78
CA LYS A 74 6.48 -4.41 -13.42
C LYS A 74 6.19 -3.22 -12.50
N TRP A 75 6.33 -3.40 -11.19
CA TRP A 75 6.06 -2.38 -10.19
C TRP A 75 7.36 -1.67 -9.82
N ALA A 76 7.45 -0.38 -10.11
CA ALA A 76 8.56 0.44 -9.65
C ALA A 76 8.48 0.60 -8.12
N PRO A 77 9.63 0.68 -7.40
CA PRO A 77 9.63 0.91 -5.94
C PRO A 77 8.81 2.13 -5.53
N SER A 78 8.85 3.21 -6.31
CA SER A 78 8.05 4.43 -6.09
C SER A 78 6.54 4.16 -6.13
N GLN A 79 6.07 3.29 -7.03
CA GLN A 79 4.66 2.90 -7.09
C GLN A 79 4.25 2.02 -5.92
N VAL A 80 5.17 1.19 -5.39
CA VAL A 80 4.90 0.38 -4.19
C VAL A 80 4.74 1.29 -2.95
N VAL A 81 5.50 2.38 -2.87
CA VAL A 81 5.44 3.34 -1.76
C VAL A 81 4.29 4.33 -1.89
N HIS A 82 4.13 4.97 -3.06
CA HIS A 82 3.14 6.02 -3.27
C HIS A 82 1.76 5.49 -3.68
N GLY A 83 1.68 4.24 -4.11
CA GLY A 83 0.49 3.67 -4.71
C GLY A 83 0.40 3.97 -6.21
N THR A 84 -0.71 3.53 -6.80
CA THR A 84 -1.04 3.81 -8.20
C THR A 84 -1.98 5.00 -8.32
N GLU A 85 -2.21 5.46 -9.55
CA GLU A 85 -3.26 6.44 -9.84
C GLU A 85 -4.61 5.97 -9.28
N LEU A 86 -5.38 6.92 -8.76
CA LEU A 86 -6.72 6.68 -8.21
C LEU A 86 -7.62 6.12 -9.32
N HIS A 87 -8.07 4.88 -9.13
CA HIS A 87 -8.98 4.23 -10.05
C HIS A 87 -10.33 3.98 -9.37
N TRP A 88 -11.44 4.07 -10.10
CA TRP A 88 -12.77 3.86 -9.51
C TRP A 88 -12.99 2.43 -8.99
N LYS A 89 -12.22 1.46 -9.51
CA LYS A 89 -12.18 0.08 -9.01
C LYS A 89 -11.19 -0.14 -7.86
N ASP A 90 -10.47 0.90 -7.42
CA ASP A 90 -9.51 0.76 -6.32
C ASP A 90 -10.25 0.26 -5.06
N PRO A 91 -9.92 -0.95 -4.55
CA PRO A 91 -10.58 -1.51 -3.38
C PRO A 91 -10.24 -0.71 -2.12
N VAL A 92 -9.23 0.15 -2.17
CA VAL A 92 -8.80 0.99 -1.07
C VAL A 92 -8.82 2.43 -1.56
N ARG A 93 -9.96 3.12 -1.37
CA ARG A 93 -10.09 4.59 -1.53
C ARG A 93 -9.23 5.40 -0.53
N TYR A 94 -8.13 4.83 -0.04
CA TYR A 94 -7.17 5.40 0.90
C TYR A 94 -5.77 5.34 0.27
N THR A 95 -5.30 6.43 -0.30
CA THR A 95 -3.94 6.53 -0.82
C THR A 95 -2.97 6.75 0.35
N PHE A 96 -1.95 5.90 0.51
CA PHE A 96 -0.88 6.12 1.52
C PHE A 96 -0.08 7.41 1.25
N ALA A 97 -0.06 7.88 0.00
CA ALA A 97 0.61 9.12 -0.40
C ALA A 97 -0.17 10.39 -0.03
N TYR A 98 -1.48 10.31 0.16
CA TYR A 98 -2.34 11.46 0.45
C TYR A 98 -2.89 11.39 1.88
N GLY A 99 -1.99 11.19 2.84
CA GLY A 99 -2.22 11.72 4.17
C GLY A 99 -2.19 13.24 4.05
N GLY A 100 -3.29 13.91 4.39
CA GLY A 100 -3.27 15.36 4.62
C GLY A 100 -2.19 15.70 5.67
N LYS A 101 -2.01 17.00 5.96
CA LYS A 101 -0.99 17.55 6.89
C LYS A 101 -0.77 16.77 8.22
N ASP A 102 -1.73 15.94 8.62
CA ASP A 102 -1.82 15.15 9.85
C ASP A 102 -1.31 13.68 9.74
N GLY A 103 -0.95 13.17 8.55
CA GLY A 103 -0.38 11.82 8.39
C GLY A 103 -1.35 10.65 8.63
N ILE A 104 -2.66 10.93 8.68
CA ILE A 104 -3.74 9.94 8.76
C ILE A 104 -4.27 9.70 7.34
N PRO A 105 -4.38 8.44 6.86
CA PRO A 105 -5.05 8.16 5.59
C PRO A 105 -6.53 8.55 5.69
N TYR A 106 -6.95 9.55 4.91
CA TYR A 106 -8.34 9.96 4.84
C TYR A 106 -9.13 9.01 3.94
N ALA A 107 -10.34 8.65 4.37
CA ALA A 107 -11.33 8.10 3.45
C ALA A 107 -11.75 9.22 2.50
N ALA A 108 -11.48 9.11 1.21
CA ALA A 108 -12.16 9.99 0.26
C ALA A 108 -13.67 9.79 0.44
N ARG A 109 -14.37 10.86 0.83
CA ARG A 109 -15.80 10.85 1.13
C ARG A 109 -16.54 10.16 -0.02
N ALA A 110 -17.26 9.08 0.28
CA ALA A 110 -18.16 8.45 -0.66
C ALA A 110 -19.31 9.43 -0.93
N GLY A 111 -19.21 10.22 -2.00
CA GLY A 111 -20.26 11.19 -2.33
C GLY A 111 -19.84 12.33 -3.24
N SER A 112 -19.41 12.02 -4.46
CA SER A 112 -19.81 12.78 -5.65
C SER A 112 -19.42 11.95 -6.88
N GLY A 113 -20.42 11.37 -7.52
CA GLY A 113 -20.24 10.73 -8.82
C GLY A 113 -19.85 11.80 -9.83
N CYS A 114 -18.59 11.82 -10.22
CA CYS A 114 -18.16 12.49 -11.44
C CYS A 114 -17.87 11.38 -12.45
N HIS A 115 -18.81 11.17 -13.38
CA HIS A 115 -18.51 10.43 -14.62
C HIS A 115 -17.39 11.18 -15.35
N PRO A 116 -16.32 10.51 -15.81
CA PRO A 116 -15.49 11.07 -16.85
C PRO A 116 -16.28 10.93 -18.15
N THR A 117 -17.08 11.95 -18.49
CA THR A 117 -17.51 12.11 -19.88
C THR A 117 -16.25 12.43 -20.67
N GLY A 118 -15.80 11.46 -21.46
CA GLY A 118 -14.76 11.70 -22.46
C GLY A 118 -15.22 12.81 -23.38
N THR A 119 -14.41 13.86 -23.51
CA THR A 119 -14.46 14.75 -24.65
C THR A 119 -13.32 14.34 -25.57
N SER A 120 -13.71 13.68 -26.67
CA SER A 120 -12.99 13.74 -27.93
C SER A 120 -12.74 15.19 -28.32
N GLY A 121 -11.50 15.51 -28.65
CA GLY A 121 -11.03 16.75 -29.27
C GLY A 121 -9.65 16.49 -29.85
#